data_AF-A0A9P6D2C5-F1
#
_entry.id   AF-A0A9P6D2C5-F1
#
_cell.length_a   1.000
_cell.length_b   1.000
_cell.length_c   1.000
_cell.angle_alpha   90.00
_cell.angle_beta   90.00
_cell.angle_gamma   90.00
#
_symmetry.space_group_name_H-M   'P 1'
#
loop_
_entity.id
_entity.type
_entity.pdbx_description
1 polymer ?
#
loop_
_entity_poly.entity_id
_entity_poly.type
_entity_poly.pdbx_seq_one_letter_code
_entity_poly.pdbx_strand_id
1 'polypeptide(L)'
;MDWHLAFQLQQASSSSASTIGNNTPLNSSTFTTLQLPPAQENFECGVCAEVHNVNVRISLADCGHMFCKECLTTYTRTKIGDGRYPIFCPECVVERPRAIKSQLAENEIQQLDIPAESLTRLQELQLVLHCITLQCPRCKEVMNVDRVQFTEQSVLVCPLPRCGHKWCKSCLKTLASSQHQHKCKNSNIDRLMKRKGWKYCPGCRTPVQKETGCNHMTVSFFSLPDIYSHFCYKCGVLMVDTTFGGDVGTAVTEHYMECQLFEKRWRCSIQ
;
A
#
# COMPACT_ATOMS: atom_id res chain seq x y z
N MET A 1 -25.78 -7.66 -13.59
CA MET A 1 -25.29 -8.48 -14.73
C MET A 1 -24.05 -9.18 -14.23
N ASP A 2 -24.29 -10.38 -13.71
CA ASP A 2 -23.35 -11.23 -12.99
C ASP A 2 -22.26 -11.80 -13.89
N TRP A 3 -21.01 -11.63 -13.49
CA TRP A 3 -19.81 -12.14 -14.18
C TRP A 3 -19.35 -13.53 -13.66
N HIS A 4 -20.26 -14.30 -13.06
CA HIS A 4 -19.94 -15.55 -12.35
C HIS A 4 -20.00 -16.85 -13.19
N LEU A 5 -19.97 -16.80 -14.52
CA LEU A 5 -20.32 -17.96 -15.36
C LEU A 5 -19.43 -18.16 -16.60
N ALA A 6 -18.11 -18.07 -16.44
CA ALA A 6 -17.18 -18.21 -17.58
C ALA A 6 -15.87 -18.99 -17.30
N PHE A 7 -15.86 -20.00 -16.42
CA PHE A 7 -14.63 -20.80 -16.19
C PHE A 7 -14.80 -22.32 -16.02
N GLN A 8 -15.94 -22.90 -16.38
CA GLN A 8 -16.09 -24.36 -16.38
C GLN A 8 -16.67 -24.79 -17.71
N LEU A 9 -15.80 -25.19 -18.65
CA LEU A 9 -16.06 -26.17 -19.74
C LEU A 9 -14.85 -26.24 -20.69
N GLN A 10 -13.78 -26.93 -20.26
CA GLN A 10 -12.67 -27.50 -21.06
C GLN A 10 -11.72 -28.13 -20.03
N GLN A 11 -11.54 -29.45 -19.86
CA GLN A 11 -11.62 -30.58 -20.77
C GLN A 11 -11.93 -31.84 -19.94
N ALA A 12 -13.10 -32.44 -20.16
CA ALA A 12 -13.39 -33.80 -19.78
C ALA A 12 -13.97 -34.49 -21.02
N SER A 13 -13.20 -35.41 -21.61
CA SER A 13 -13.61 -36.58 -22.41
C SER A 13 -12.60 -36.87 -23.52
N SER A 14 -11.91 -38.00 -23.40
CA SER A 14 -11.81 -39.01 -24.45
C SER A 14 -10.98 -40.21 -23.95
N SER A 15 -11.70 -41.19 -23.44
CA SER A 15 -11.25 -42.57 -23.31
C SER A 15 -11.52 -43.32 -24.62
N SER A 16 -10.57 -44.15 -25.07
CA SER A 16 -10.87 -45.38 -25.83
C SER A 16 -9.68 -46.35 -25.76
N ALA A 17 -10.02 -47.64 -25.66
CA ALA A 17 -9.16 -48.77 -25.39
C ALA A 17 -8.76 -49.51 -26.68
N SER A 18 -7.69 -50.31 -26.61
CA SER A 18 -7.42 -51.45 -27.52
C SER A 18 -6.49 -52.47 -26.84
N THR A 19 -6.73 -53.74 -27.12
CA THR A 19 -6.30 -54.92 -26.34
C THR A 19 -5.27 -55.79 -27.10
N ILE A 20 -4.54 -56.61 -26.34
CA ILE A 20 -3.90 -57.92 -26.64
C ILE A 20 -2.41 -57.91 -27.01
N GLY A 21 -1.63 -58.65 -26.20
CA GLY A 21 -0.31 -59.19 -26.53
C GLY A 21 0.34 -59.91 -25.33
N ASN A 22 0.00 -61.17 -25.13
CA ASN A 22 0.61 -62.07 -24.14
C ASN A 22 2.11 -62.26 -24.39
N ASN A 23 2.91 -62.38 -23.33
CA ASN A 23 3.94 -63.42 -23.14
C ASN A 23 4.60 -63.31 -21.75
N THR A 24 4.64 -64.43 -21.03
CA THR A 24 5.47 -64.72 -19.85
C THR A 24 6.15 -66.07 -20.09
N PRO A 25 7.13 -66.51 -19.28
CA PRO A 25 7.93 -65.77 -18.28
C PRO A 25 9.44 -66.05 -18.43
N LEU A 26 10.29 -65.35 -17.67
CA LEU A 26 11.49 -65.95 -17.06
C LEU A 26 12.04 -65.03 -15.95
N ASN A 27 11.82 -65.49 -14.73
CA ASN A 27 12.57 -65.33 -13.48
C ASN A 27 13.79 -64.36 -13.50
N SER A 28 13.80 -63.37 -12.59
CA SER A 28 14.91 -63.15 -11.65
C SER A 28 14.62 -62.01 -10.67
N SER A 29 14.73 -62.34 -9.37
CA SER A 29 15.07 -61.44 -8.26
C SER A 29 14.06 -60.35 -7.86
N THR A 30 13.22 -60.66 -6.88
CA THR A 30 12.53 -59.67 -6.05
C THR A 30 13.54 -58.90 -5.20
N PHE A 31 14.07 -57.81 -5.74
CA PHE A 31 14.65 -56.75 -4.92
C PHE A 31 13.51 -55.90 -4.37
N THR A 32 13.20 -56.08 -3.09
CA THR A 32 12.35 -55.14 -2.36
C THR A 32 13.11 -53.82 -2.31
N THR A 33 12.74 -52.87 -3.18
CA THR A 33 13.21 -51.50 -3.08
C THR A 33 12.62 -50.92 -1.80
N LEU A 34 13.46 -50.69 -0.80
CA LEU A 34 13.11 -49.86 0.35
C LEU A 34 12.80 -48.46 -0.18
N GLN A 35 11.51 -48.15 -0.36
CA GLN A 35 11.07 -46.78 -0.58
C GLN A 35 11.37 -46.00 0.70
N LEU A 36 12.48 -45.27 0.71
CA LEU A 36 12.71 -44.21 1.68
C LEU A 36 11.51 -43.26 1.60
N PRO A 37 10.91 -42.87 2.74
CA PRO A 37 9.89 -41.82 2.73
C PRO A 37 10.48 -40.59 2.01
N PRO A 38 9.69 -39.86 1.21
CA PRO A 38 10.19 -38.66 0.56
C PRO A 38 10.84 -37.79 1.62
N ALA A 39 12.12 -37.44 1.41
CA ALA A 39 12.86 -36.60 2.33
C ALA A 39 11.99 -35.37 2.60
N GLN A 40 11.60 -35.18 3.87
CA GLN A 40 10.81 -34.02 4.25
C GLN A 40 11.72 -32.81 4.12
N GLU A 41 11.64 -32.13 2.97
CA GLU A 41 12.31 -30.85 2.80
C GLU A 41 11.68 -29.88 3.80
N ASN A 42 12.53 -29.32 4.65
CA ASN A 42 12.15 -28.42 5.71
C ASN A 42 12.81 -27.05 5.48
N PHE A 43 12.21 -26.00 6.01
CA PHE A 43 12.73 -24.64 5.96
C PHE A 43 12.54 -23.95 7.31
N GLU A 44 13.36 -22.94 7.60
CA GLU A 44 13.21 -22.09 8.78
C GLU A 44 12.42 -20.83 8.44
N CYS A 45 11.40 -20.51 9.23
CA CYS A 45 10.55 -19.34 9.02
C CYS A 45 11.20 -18.06 9.57
N GLY A 46 11.32 -17.00 8.77
CA GLY A 46 11.93 -15.73 9.19
C GLY A 46 11.14 -14.89 10.21
N VAL A 47 9.97 -15.36 10.67
CA VAL A 47 9.15 -14.67 11.70
C VAL A 47 9.18 -15.42 13.03
N CYS A 48 8.88 -16.72 13.05
CA CYS A 48 8.89 -17.52 14.29
C CYS A 48 10.22 -18.21 14.59
N ALA A 49 11.15 -18.27 13.62
CA ALA A 49 12.40 -19.03 13.68
C ALA A 49 12.20 -20.54 13.94
N GLU A 50 11.03 -21.07 13.62
CA GLU A 50 10.73 -22.50 13.70
C GLU A 50 10.95 -23.19 12.33
N VAL A 51 11.27 -24.48 12.40
CA VAL A 51 11.46 -25.33 11.22
C VAL A 51 10.13 -25.96 10.81
N HIS A 52 9.68 -25.67 9.61
CA HIS A 52 8.45 -26.18 9.05
C HIS A 52 8.69 -26.99 7.78
N ASN A 53 7.72 -27.83 7.42
CA ASN A 53 7.75 -28.55 6.14
C ASN A 53 7.56 -27.57 4.97
N VAL A 54 8.27 -27.77 3.86
CA VAL A 54 8.20 -26.90 2.67
C VAL A 54 6.79 -26.74 2.10
N ASN A 55 5.86 -27.67 2.37
CA ASN A 55 4.46 -27.57 1.93
C ASN A 55 3.69 -26.37 2.52
N VAL A 56 4.09 -25.86 3.68
CA VAL A 56 3.45 -24.69 4.32
C VAL A 56 4.24 -23.40 4.10
N ARG A 57 5.26 -23.45 3.23
CA ARG A 57 6.13 -22.33 2.90
C ARG A 57 5.45 -21.36 1.95
N ILE A 58 5.44 -20.09 2.31
CA ILE A 58 5.20 -18.98 1.40
C ILE A 58 6.54 -18.26 1.18
N SER A 59 6.95 -18.12 -0.08
CA SER A 59 8.15 -17.37 -0.46
C SER A 59 7.73 -16.15 -1.25
N LEU A 60 8.26 -14.98 -0.86
CA LEU A 60 7.97 -13.73 -1.57
C LEU A 60 8.87 -13.61 -2.80
N ALA A 61 8.28 -13.45 -3.98
CA ALA A 61 9.03 -13.50 -5.24
C ALA A 61 10.11 -12.41 -5.35
N ASP A 62 9.85 -11.22 -4.79
CA ASP A 62 10.72 -10.05 -4.95
C ASP A 62 11.98 -10.08 -4.06
N CYS A 63 11.92 -10.70 -2.88
CA CYS A 63 13.06 -10.76 -1.93
C CYS A 63 13.53 -12.17 -1.60
N GLY A 64 12.77 -13.21 -1.95
CA GLY A 64 13.09 -14.60 -1.66
C GLY A 64 12.86 -15.05 -0.21
N HIS A 65 12.50 -14.13 0.70
CA HIS A 65 12.23 -14.46 2.11
C HIS A 65 11.09 -15.47 2.26
N MET A 66 11.23 -16.36 3.26
CA MET A 66 10.40 -17.55 3.43
C MET A 66 9.69 -17.54 4.79
N PHE A 67 8.39 -17.77 4.77
CA PHE A 67 7.54 -17.74 5.96
C PHE A 67 6.63 -18.96 6.01
N CYS A 68 6.29 -19.42 7.21
CA CYS A 68 5.16 -20.33 7.35
C CYS A 68 3.85 -19.58 7.12
N LYS A 69 2.88 -20.29 6.52
CA LYS A 69 1.56 -19.75 6.18
C LYS A 69 0.89 -19.04 7.36
N GLU A 70 1.00 -19.60 8.57
CA GLU A 70 0.37 -19.05 9.78
C GLU A 70 0.95 -17.69 10.20
N CYS A 71 2.28 -17.57 10.22
CA CYS A 71 2.96 -16.32 10.57
C CYS A 71 2.62 -15.22 9.57
N LEU A 72 2.70 -15.53 8.27
CA LEU A 72 2.42 -14.54 7.23
C LEU A 72 0.93 -14.16 7.19
N THR A 73 0.01 -15.10 7.44
CA THR A 73 -1.43 -14.83 7.58
C THR A 73 -1.70 -13.90 8.75
N THR A 74 -1.12 -14.19 9.93
CA THR A 74 -1.28 -13.37 11.13
C THR A 74 -0.75 -11.97 10.92
N TYR A 75 0.47 -11.85 10.41
CA TYR A 75 1.10 -10.56 10.11
C TYR A 75 0.26 -9.73 9.13
N THR A 76 -0.17 -10.33 8.02
CA THR A 76 -0.98 -9.66 7.00
C THR A 76 -2.31 -9.18 7.58
N ARG A 77 -2.99 -10.01 8.38
CA ARG A 77 -4.24 -9.63 9.06
C ARG A 77 -4.04 -8.47 10.03
N THR A 78 -2.98 -8.47 10.82
CA THR A 78 -2.66 -7.36 11.73
C THR A 78 -2.46 -6.07 10.93
N LYS A 79 -1.70 -6.09 9.83
CA LYS A 79 -1.47 -4.89 8.99
C LYS A 79 -2.76 -4.38 8.35
N ILE A 80 -3.64 -5.26 7.90
CA ILE A 80 -4.97 -4.87 7.40
C ILE A 80 -5.79 -4.22 8.53
N GLY A 81 -5.80 -4.83 9.72
CA GLY A 81 -6.48 -4.28 10.90
C GLY A 81 -6.01 -2.86 11.23
N ASP A 82 -4.69 -2.65 11.22
CA ASP A 82 -4.03 -1.36 11.44
C ASP A 82 -4.21 -0.34 10.30
N GLY A 83 -4.93 -0.70 9.22
CA GLY A 83 -5.12 0.18 8.06
C GLY A 83 -3.85 0.41 7.24
N ARG A 84 -2.88 -0.51 7.30
CA ARG A 84 -1.57 -0.37 6.66
C ARG A 84 -1.54 -1.10 5.32
N TYR A 85 -1.42 -0.32 4.24
CA TYR A 85 -1.24 -0.84 2.88
C TYR A 85 -0.41 0.16 2.05
N PRO A 86 0.63 -0.27 1.30
CA PRO A 86 0.98 -1.67 0.99
C PRO A 86 1.62 -2.44 2.16
N ILE A 87 1.43 -3.76 2.16
CA ILE A 87 1.95 -4.67 3.19
C ILE A 87 3.34 -5.12 2.77
N PHE A 88 4.36 -4.74 3.54
CA PHE A 88 5.75 -5.09 3.26
C PHE A 88 6.18 -6.39 3.93
N CYS A 89 7.15 -7.07 3.32
CA CYS A 89 7.82 -8.26 3.84
C CYS A 89 8.31 -8.05 5.28
N PRO A 90 7.96 -8.94 6.23
CA PRO A 90 8.38 -8.84 7.63
C PRO A 90 9.89 -8.69 7.81
N GLU A 91 10.70 -9.43 7.05
CA GLU A 91 12.16 -9.38 7.13
C GLU A 91 12.72 -8.10 6.51
N CYS A 92 12.30 -7.73 5.29
CA CYS A 92 12.79 -6.52 4.62
C CYS A 92 12.45 -5.22 5.38
N VAL A 93 11.39 -5.22 6.20
CA VAL A 93 11.03 -4.04 7.00
C VAL A 93 12.03 -3.80 8.12
N VAL A 94 12.62 -4.86 8.67
CA VAL A 94 13.63 -4.81 9.73
C VAL A 94 15.02 -4.51 9.16
N GLU A 95 15.25 -4.83 7.89
CA GLU A 95 16.48 -4.49 7.18
C GLU A 95 16.66 -2.97 6.99
N ARG A 96 17.93 -2.56 6.82
CA ARG A 96 18.36 -1.15 6.78
C ARG A 96 17.50 -0.30 5.82
N PRO A 97 17.25 0.98 6.13
CA PRO A 97 16.35 1.86 5.35
C PRO A 97 16.71 2.06 3.87
N ARG A 98 17.92 1.69 3.44
CA ARG A 98 18.37 1.74 2.04
C ARG A 98 18.14 0.44 1.25
N ALA A 99 17.67 -0.62 1.88
CA ALA A 99 17.34 -1.87 1.22
C ALA A 99 15.99 -1.77 0.51
N ILE A 100 15.85 -2.44 -0.63
CA ILE A 100 14.59 -2.51 -1.37
C ILE A 100 13.60 -3.31 -0.51
N LYS A 101 12.53 -2.65 -0.08
CA LYS A 101 11.47 -3.28 0.71
C LYS A 101 10.46 -3.92 -0.22
N SER A 102 10.48 -5.25 -0.30
CA SER A 102 9.51 -6.01 -1.08
C SER A 102 8.12 -5.97 -0.43
N GLN A 103 7.09 -5.85 -1.27
CA GLN A 103 5.69 -5.90 -0.86
C GLN A 103 5.16 -7.32 -1.03
N LEU A 104 4.18 -7.70 -0.23
CA LEU A 104 3.38 -8.89 -0.51
C LEU A 104 2.53 -8.57 -1.75
N ALA A 105 2.71 -9.31 -2.83
CA ALA A 105 1.88 -9.19 -4.01
C ALA A 105 0.58 -10.01 -3.84
N GLU A 106 -0.34 -9.81 -4.77
CA GLU A 106 -1.69 -10.37 -4.69
C GLU A 106 -1.68 -11.91 -4.68
N ASN A 107 -0.74 -12.52 -5.41
CA ASN A 107 -0.56 -13.97 -5.47
C ASN A 107 -0.07 -14.57 -4.14
N GLU A 108 0.77 -13.87 -3.36
CA GLU A 108 1.15 -14.37 -2.03
C GLU A 108 0.01 -14.19 -1.04
N ILE A 109 -0.74 -13.09 -1.11
CA ILE A 109 -1.91 -12.85 -0.25
C ILE A 109 -3.01 -13.89 -0.48
N GLN A 110 -3.26 -14.29 -1.74
CA GLN A 110 -4.24 -15.32 -2.09
C GLN A 110 -3.89 -16.71 -1.54
N GLN A 111 -2.62 -16.97 -1.24
CA GLN A 111 -2.19 -18.22 -0.62
C GLN A 111 -2.41 -18.24 0.89
N LEU A 112 -2.84 -17.13 1.52
CA LEU A 112 -3.04 -17.01 2.95
C LEU A 112 -4.49 -17.30 3.36
N ASP A 113 -4.68 -17.82 4.57
CA ASP A 113 -6.02 -18.12 5.10
C ASP A 113 -6.63 -16.86 5.74
N ILE A 114 -6.86 -15.83 4.93
CA ILE A 114 -7.40 -14.54 5.38
C ILE A 114 -8.94 -14.59 5.32
N PRO A 115 -9.66 -14.24 6.40
CA PRO A 115 -11.12 -14.21 6.40
C PRO A 115 -11.67 -13.13 5.47
N ALA A 116 -12.85 -13.38 4.89
CA ALA A 116 -13.47 -12.51 3.89
C ALA A 116 -13.61 -11.04 4.34
N GLU A 117 -13.92 -10.80 5.61
CA GLU A 117 -14.00 -9.44 6.18
C GLU A 117 -12.68 -8.66 6.05
N SER A 118 -11.55 -9.32 6.32
CA SER A 118 -10.22 -8.70 6.19
C SER A 118 -9.84 -8.50 4.72
N LEU A 119 -10.27 -9.38 3.82
CA LEU A 119 -10.08 -9.18 2.37
C LEU A 119 -10.89 -7.99 1.85
N THR A 120 -12.13 -7.80 2.30
CA THR A 120 -12.92 -6.60 1.98
C THR A 120 -12.21 -5.33 2.45
N ARG A 121 -11.71 -5.32 3.69
CA ARG A 121 -10.94 -4.19 4.22
C ARG A 121 -9.64 -3.95 3.42
N LEU A 122 -8.95 -5.00 3.00
CA LEU A 122 -7.77 -4.88 2.14
C LEU A 122 -8.13 -4.23 0.80
N GLN A 123 -9.25 -4.62 0.17
CA GLN A 123 -9.73 -4.00 -1.07
C GLN A 123 -10.05 -2.52 -0.88
N GLU A 124 -10.68 -2.15 0.24
CA GLU A 124 -10.93 -0.74 0.58
C GLU A 124 -9.61 0.05 0.69
N LEU A 125 -8.61 -0.49 1.39
CA LEU A 125 -7.28 0.12 1.52
C LEU A 125 -6.56 0.24 0.17
N GLN A 126 -6.65 -0.78 -0.68
CA GLN A 126 -6.11 -0.76 -2.05
C GLN A 126 -6.74 0.35 -2.90
N LEU A 127 -8.08 0.49 -2.85
CA LEU A 127 -8.81 1.53 -3.58
C LEU A 127 -8.41 2.92 -3.11
N VAL A 128 -8.26 3.10 -1.81
CA VAL A 128 -7.87 4.38 -1.17
C VAL A 128 -6.50 4.89 -1.62
N LEU A 129 -5.53 4.00 -1.89
CA LEU A 129 -4.24 4.46 -2.43
C LEU A 129 -4.38 5.07 -3.82
N HIS A 130 -5.25 4.50 -4.64
CA HIS A 130 -5.42 4.87 -6.04
C HIS A 130 -6.51 5.93 -6.24
N CYS A 131 -7.35 6.18 -5.23
CA CYS A 131 -8.50 7.07 -5.33
C CYS A 131 -8.38 8.29 -4.43
N ILE A 132 -8.90 9.41 -4.89
CA ILE A 132 -9.16 10.61 -4.10
C ILE A 132 -10.66 10.87 -4.09
N THR A 133 -11.21 11.00 -2.88
CA THR A 133 -12.59 11.41 -2.69
C THR A 133 -12.73 12.90 -2.95
N LEU A 134 -13.68 13.26 -3.82
CA LEU A 134 -14.01 14.62 -4.18
C LEU A 134 -15.49 14.85 -3.99
N GLN A 135 -15.85 16.10 -3.72
CA GLN A 135 -17.24 16.56 -3.76
C GLN A 135 -17.41 17.57 -4.89
N CYS A 136 -18.41 17.38 -5.74
CA CYS A 136 -18.68 18.32 -6.82
C CYS A 136 -19.33 19.61 -6.27
N PRO A 137 -18.79 20.81 -6.56
CA PRO A 137 -19.37 22.06 -6.05
C PRO A 137 -20.76 22.38 -6.64
N ARG A 138 -21.15 21.73 -7.75
CA ARG A 138 -22.46 21.91 -8.39
C ARG A 138 -23.50 20.90 -7.91
N CYS A 139 -23.24 19.60 -8.07
CA CYS A 139 -24.23 18.58 -7.70
C CYS A 139 -24.12 18.12 -6.25
N LYS A 140 -23.09 18.53 -5.51
CA LYS A 140 -22.82 18.18 -4.10
C LYS A 140 -22.61 16.70 -3.81
N GLU A 141 -22.70 15.85 -4.82
CA GLU A 141 -22.36 14.43 -4.73
C GLU A 141 -20.87 14.21 -4.47
N VAL A 142 -20.61 13.14 -3.71
CA VAL A 142 -19.27 12.65 -3.38
C VAL A 142 -18.91 11.53 -4.34
N MET A 143 -17.69 11.55 -4.87
CA MET A 143 -17.18 10.57 -5.83
C MET A 143 -15.70 10.29 -5.59
N ASN A 144 -15.23 9.13 -6.04
CA ASN A 144 -13.81 8.79 -6.06
C ASN A 144 -13.26 8.97 -7.47
N VAL A 145 -12.11 9.62 -7.58
CA VAL A 145 -11.38 9.78 -8.85
C VAL A 145 -9.97 9.24 -8.71
N ASP A 146 -9.33 8.88 -9.82
CA ASP A 146 -7.94 8.43 -9.81
C ASP A 146 -6.99 9.52 -9.26
N ARG A 147 -6.08 9.09 -8.38
CA ARG A 147 -5.15 9.96 -7.65
C ARG A 147 -4.10 10.56 -8.56
N VAL A 148 -3.61 9.82 -9.56
CA VAL A 148 -2.59 10.30 -10.51
C VAL A 148 -3.21 11.38 -11.38
N GLN A 149 -4.36 11.10 -11.99
CA GLN A 149 -5.11 12.07 -12.80
C GLN A 149 -5.47 13.32 -12.01
N PHE A 150 -5.97 13.14 -10.78
CA PHE A 150 -6.26 14.27 -9.91
C PHE A 150 -5.01 15.11 -9.62
N THR A 151 -3.85 14.50 -9.45
CA THR A 151 -2.60 15.20 -9.12
C THR A 151 -2.09 16.06 -10.27
N GLU A 152 -2.14 15.53 -11.49
CA GLU A 152 -1.66 16.19 -12.70
C GLU A 152 -2.59 17.30 -13.20
N GLN A 153 -3.90 17.15 -13.01
CA GLN A 153 -4.89 18.08 -13.53
C GLN A 153 -5.15 19.25 -12.57
N SER A 154 -5.09 20.48 -13.11
CA SER A 154 -5.46 21.70 -12.38
C SER A 154 -6.95 22.07 -12.52
N VAL A 155 -7.62 21.47 -13.51
CA VAL A 155 -9.03 21.66 -13.83
C VAL A 155 -9.71 20.30 -13.82
N LEU A 156 -10.79 20.18 -13.06
CA LEU A 156 -11.54 18.93 -12.90
C LEU A 156 -12.87 19.04 -13.63
N VAL A 157 -13.36 17.91 -14.12
CA VAL A 157 -14.71 17.75 -14.67
C VAL A 157 -15.43 16.70 -13.83
N CYS A 158 -16.68 16.97 -13.46
CA CYS A 158 -17.47 16.04 -12.65
C CYS A 158 -17.69 14.76 -13.47
N PRO A 159 -17.25 13.59 -12.98
CA PRO A 159 -17.37 12.34 -13.71
C PRO A 159 -18.82 11.82 -13.77
N LEU A 160 -19.74 12.38 -12.99
CA LEU A 160 -21.12 11.94 -12.96
C LEU A 160 -21.85 12.28 -14.28
N PRO A 161 -22.56 11.31 -14.90
CA PRO A 161 -23.11 11.44 -16.26
C PRO A 161 -24.02 12.64 -16.48
N ARG A 162 -24.69 13.11 -15.41
CA ARG A 162 -25.70 14.18 -15.47
C ARG A 162 -25.18 15.56 -15.05
N CYS A 163 -23.92 15.67 -14.62
CA CYS A 163 -23.40 16.93 -14.08
C CYS A 163 -22.50 17.67 -15.08
N GLY A 164 -21.44 17.01 -15.57
CA GLY A 164 -20.47 17.57 -16.51
C GLY A 164 -19.82 18.89 -16.06
N HIS A 165 -19.91 19.24 -14.77
CA HIS A 165 -19.46 20.53 -14.25
C HIS A 165 -17.94 20.63 -14.25
N LYS A 166 -17.37 21.78 -14.64
CA LYS A 166 -15.93 22.00 -14.73
C LYS A 166 -15.46 23.07 -13.73
N TRP A 167 -14.40 22.82 -12.96
CA TRP A 167 -13.89 23.76 -11.94
C TRP A 167 -12.35 23.70 -11.70
N CYS A 168 -11.74 24.79 -11.17
CA CYS A 168 -10.32 24.78 -10.72
C CYS A 168 -10.21 23.88 -9.48
N LYS A 169 -9.34 22.87 -9.51
CA LYS A 169 -9.00 22.03 -8.36
C LYS A 169 -8.62 22.86 -7.13
N SER A 170 -7.86 23.95 -7.34
CA SER A 170 -7.26 24.71 -6.24
C SER A 170 -8.16 25.80 -5.63
N CYS A 171 -9.07 26.41 -6.40
CA CYS A 171 -9.95 27.47 -5.87
C CYS A 171 -11.44 27.16 -5.96
N LEU A 172 -11.80 25.97 -6.46
CA LEU A 172 -13.18 25.51 -6.65
C LEU A 172 -14.04 26.40 -7.57
N LYS A 173 -13.43 27.36 -8.27
CA LYS A 173 -14.15 28.25 -9.19
C LYS A 173 -14.59 27.48 -10.43
N THR A 174 -15.89 27.57 -10.73
CA THR A 174 -16.48 27.12 -11.99
C THR A 174 -15.80 27.74 -13.19
N LEU A 175 -15.48 26.93 -14.18
CA LEU A 175 -14.91 27.35 -15.45
C LEU A 175 -15.91 27.15 -16.58
N ALA A 176 -15.86 28.02 -17.58
CA ALA A 176 -16.62 27.83 -18.81
C ALA A 176 -16.13 26.59 -19.56
N SER A 177 -17.01 25.95 -20.34
CA SER A 177 -16.67 24.71 -21.07
C SER A 177 -15.46 24.87 -22.00
N SER A 178 -15.27 26.06 -22.59
CA SER A 178 -14.15 26.39 -23.48
C SER A 178 -12.82 26.68 -22.77
N GLN A 179 -12.81 26.78 -21.43
CA GLN A 179 -11.63 27.15 -20.67
C GLN A 179 -10.89 25.91 -20.16
N HIS A 180 -9.73 25.62 -20.74
CA HIS A 180 -8.86 24.49 -20.37
C HIS A 180 -7.72 24.88 -19.43
N GLN A 181 -7.39 26.17 -19.35
CA GLN A 181 -6.35 26.68 -18.45
C GLN A 181 -6.95 27.74 -17.53
N HIS A 182 -6.65 27.59 -16.23
CA HIS A 182 -7.09 28.52 -15.21
C HIS A 182 -5.92 28.95 -14.34
N LYS A 183 -5.59 30.24 -14.38
CA LYS A 183 -4.67 30.85 -13.42
C LYS A 183 -5.47 31.27 -12.20
N CYS A 184 -5.39 30.43 -11.17
CA CYS A 184 -6.13 30.59 -9.93
C CYS A 184 -5.75 31.96 -9.27
N LYS A 185 -6.69 32.93 -9.28
CA LYS A 185 -6.50 34.31 -8.74
C LYS A 185 -6.62 34.37 -7.21
N ASN A 186 -7.27 33.38 -6.61
CA ASN A 186 -7.54 33.35 -5.17
C ASN A 186 -6.33 32.83 -4.38
N SER A 187 -5.30 33.66 -4.35
CA SER A 187 -4.13 33.52 -3.52
C SER A 187 -4.40 33.91 -2.06
N ASN A 188 -5.63 33.92 -1.54
CA ASN A 188 -5.85 34.42 -0.17
C ASN A 188 -5.16 33.52 0.85
N ILE A 189 -5.33 32.20 0.72
CA ILE A 189 -4.60 31.27 1.56
C ILE A 189 -3.12 31.28 1.21
N ASP A 190 -2.70 31.29 -0.07
CA ASP A 190 -1.27 31.37 -0.43
C ASP A 190 -0.58 32.65 0.07
N ARG A 191 -1.28 33.80 0.07
CA ARG A 191 -0.81 35.07 0.64
C ARG A 191 -0.72 34.96 2.15
N LEU A 192 -1.68 34.31 2.80
CA LEU A 192 -1.66 34.07 4.24
C LEU A 192 -0.51 33.13 4.61
N MET A 193 -0.31 32.05 3.85
CA MET A 193 0.79 31.10 3.98
C MET A 193 2.13 31.81 3.89
N LYS A 194 2.33 32.65 2.85
CA LYS A 194 3.55 33.46 2.69
C LYS A 194 3.73 34.47 3.83
N ARG A 195 2.68 35.17 4.23
CA ARG A 195 2.73 36.21 5.27
C ARG A 195 3.00 35.63 6.66
N LYS A 196 2.44 34.47 6.97
CA LYS A 196 2.56 33.79 8.27
C LYS A 196 3.68 32.75 8.31
N GLY A 197 4.33 32.48 7.17
CA GLY A 197 5.36 31.45 7.07
C GLY A 197 4.83 30.02 7.18
N TRP A 198 3.52 29.81 6.95
CA TRP A 198 2.92 28.48 7.04
C TRP A 198 3.36 27.58 5.89
N LYS A 199 3.27 26.26 6.11
CA LYS A 199 3.72 25.23 5.16
C LYS A 199 2.57 24.33 4.76
N TYR A 200 2.54 23.96 3.48
CA TYR A 200 1.63 22.92 3.02
C TYR A 200 2.23 21.56 3.34
N CYS A 201 1.39 20.63 3.80
CA CYS A 201 1.77 19.23 3.85
C CYS A 201 2.10 18.74 2.44
N PRO A 202 3.28 18.14 2.19
CA PRO A 202 3.62 17.65 0.86
C PRO A 202 2.70 16.52 0.35
N GLY A 203 2.11 15.73 1.26
CA GLY A 203 1.24 14.60 0.93
C GLY A 203 -0.18 15.03 0.57
N CYS A 204 -0.86 15.77 1.45
CA CYS A 204 -2.28 16.14 1.28
C CYS A 204 -2.52 17.60 0.87
N ARG A 205 -1.47 18.44 0.85
CA ARG A 205 -1.56 19.90 0.68
C ARG A 205 -2.44 20.62 1.71
N THR A 206 -2.73 20.00 2.85
CA THR A 206 -3.37 20.70 3.97
C THR A 206 -2.45 21.84 4.46
N PRO A 207 -2.96 23.07 4.63
CA PRO A 207 -2.23 24.17 5.26
C PRO A 207 -1.90 23.84 6.72
N VAL A 208 -0.64 23.97 7.12
CA VAL A 208 -0.18 23.66 8.48
C VAL A 208 0.39 24.91 9.14
N GLN A 209 -0.16 25.25 10.30
CA GLN A 209 0.36 26.27 11.21
C GLN A 209 1.15 25.60 12.33
N LYS A 210 2.39 26.03 12.55
CA LYS A 210 3.19 25.66 13.72
C LYS A 210 3.10 26.79 14.75
N GLU A 211 2.60 26.48 15.94
CA GLU A 211 2.55 27.46 17.04
C GLU A 211 3.81 27.41 17.92
N THR A 212 4.20 26.22 18.37
CA THR A 212 5.39 25.98 19.20
C THR A 212 5.94 24.56 18.94
N GLY A 213 7.05 24.19 19.59
CA GLY A 213 7.58 22.82 19.55
C GLY A 213 8.57 22.54 18.42
N CYS A 214 8.67 21.26 18.05
CA CYS A 214 9.61 20.75 17.06
C CYS A 214 9.12 20.99 15.62
N ASN A 215 10.02 20.82 14.65
CA ASN A 215 9.73 20.92 13.22
C ASN A 215 9.12 19.63 12.65
N HIS A 216 8.99 18.55 13.43
CA HIS A 216 8.36 17.30 12.97
C HIS A 216 6.84 17.45 13.08
N MET A 217 6.18 17.59 11.94
CA MET A 217 4.73 17.71 11.87
C MET A 217 4.11 16.39 11.46
N THR A 218 2.97 16.08 12.06
CA THR A 218 2.13 14.93 11.71
C THR A 218 0.79 15.47 11.25
N VAL A 219 0.37 15.10 10.03
CA VAL A 219 -0.89 15.54 9.43
C VAL A 219 -1.74 14.32 9.13
N SER A 220 -2.91 14.22 9.75
CA SER A 220 -3.90 13.20 9.41
C SER A 220 -4.61 13.54 8.10
N PHE A 221 -4.93 12.52 7.32
CA PHE A 221 -5.79 12.69 6.15
C PHE A 221 -7.25 12.70 6.60
N PHE A 222 -8.00 13.75 6.25
CA PHE A 222 -9.40 13.89 6.66
C PHE A 222 -10.30 12.73 6.17
N SER A 223 -9.96 12.13 5.04
CA SER A 223 -10.68 10.98 4.49
C SER A 223 -10.30 9.65 5.14
N LEU A 224 -9.20 9.58 5.92
CA LEU A 224 -8.58 8.35 6.40
C LEU A 224 -7.94 8.57 7.78
N PRO A 225 -8.65 8.32 8.88
CA PRO A 225 -8.17 8.62 10.23
C PRO A 225 -6.89 7.85 10.62
N ASP A 226 -6.59 6.74 9.95
CA ASP A 226 -5.43 5.89 10.24
C ASP A 226 -4.20 6.24 9.38
N ILE A 227 -4.32 7.23 8.49
CA ILE A 227 -3.24 7.66 7.60
C ILE A 227 -2.71 9.03 8.01
N TYR A 228 -1.39 9.10 8.16
CA TYR A 228 -0.64 10.24 8.65
C TYR A 228 0.56 10.51 7.72
N SER A 229 0.74 11.77 7.35
CA SER A 229 1.97 12.25 6.74
C SER A 229 2.85 12.91 7.79
N HIS A 230 4.12 12.51 7.85
CA HIS A 230 5.14 13.13 8.67
C HIS A 230 6.08 13.95 7.79
N PHE A 231 6.15 15.26 8.03
CA PHE A 231 7.01 16.15 7.25
C PHE A 231 7.71 17.17 8.15
N CYS A 232 8.83 17.71 7.66
CA CYS A 232 9.58 18.72 8.38
C CYS A 232 9.06 20.12 8.04
N TYR A 233 8.63 20.89 9.03
CA TYR A 233 8.13 22.25 8.87
C TYR A 233 9.22 23.22 8.38
N LYS A 234 10.49 22.97 8.74
CA LYS A 234 11.62 23.84 8.38
C LYS A 234 11.93 23.76 6.88
N CYS A 235 12.22 22.56 6.37
CA CYS A 235 12.61 22.37 4.98
C CYS A 235 11.44 21.99 4.05
N GLY A 236 10.30 21.56 4.59
CA GLY A 236 9.14 21.12 3.81
C GLY A 236 9.26 19.72 3.22
N VAL A 237 10.28 18.94 3.59
CA VAL A 237 10.47 17.56 3.09
C VAL A 237 9.48 16.62 3.77
N LEU A 238 8.84 15.77 2.97
CA LEU A 238 8.08 14.62 3.45
C LEU A 238 9.07 13.55 3.92
N MET A 239 9.01 13.17 5.20
CA MET A 239 9.87 12.13 5.77
C MET A 239 9.25 10.77 5.53
N VAL A 240 7.97 10.61 5.85
CA VAL A 240 7.23 9.37 5.61
C VAL A 240 5.73 9.66 5.54
N ASP A 241 5.02 8.85 4.76
CA ASP A 241 3.57 8.73 4.80
C ASP A 241 3.26 7.30 5.28
N THR A 242 2.35 7.16 6.24
CA THR A 242 1.98 5.85 6.82
C THR A 242 1.30 4.93 5.83
N THR A 243 0.88 5.44 4.66
CA THR A 243 0.52 4.61 3.49
C THR A 243 1.65 3.61 3.19
N PHE A 244 2.90 4.05 3.10
CA PHE A 244 4.01 3.20 2.70
C PHE A 244 4.64 2.39 3.83
N GLY A 245 3.94 2.18 4.96
CA GLY A 245 4.41 1.29 6.03
C GLY A 245 5.80 1.61 6.60
N GLY A 246 6.34 2.80 6.32
CA GLY A 246 7.68 3.18 6.73
C GLY A 246 7.75 3.42 8.24
N ASP A 247 8.90 3.07 8.84
CA ASP A 247 9.14 3.40 10.24
C ASP A 247 9.34 4.91 10.39
N VAL A 248 8.40 5.53 11.09
CA VAL A 248 8.39 6.96 11.41
C VAL A 248 9.64 7.33 12.22
N GLY A 249 10.07 6.49 13.16
CA GLY A 249 11.23 6.74 14.00
C GLY A 249 12.51 6.86 13.18
N THR A 250 12.75 5.88 12.30
CA THR A 250 13.89 5.88 11.38
C THR A 250 13.85 7.08 10.43
N ALA A 251 12.74 7.31 9.73
CA ALA A 251 12.63 8.40 8.76
C ALA A 251 12.82 9.79 9.39
N VAL A 252 12.29 9.99 10.60
CA VAL A 252 12.48 11.22 11.38
C VAL A 252 13.95 11.36 11.79
N THR A 253 14.55 10.30 12.31
CA THR A 253 15.95 10.31 12.78
C THR A 253 16.90 10.61 11.63
N GLU A 254 16.78 9.92 10.50
CA GLU A 254 17.59 10.15 9.30
C GLU A 254 17.48 11.60 8.81
N HIS A 255 16.26 12.14 8.74
CA HIS A 255 16.06 13.51 8.31
C HIS A 255 16.79 14.53 9.21
N TYR A 256 16.74 14.34 10.53
CA TYR A 256 17.33 15.26 11.49
C TYR A 256 18.83 15.07 11.72
N MET A 257 19.47 14.10 11.06
CA MET A 257 20.93 14.10 10.92
C MET A 257 21.41 15.31 10.10
N GLU A 258 20.61 15.74 9.12
CA GLU A 258 20.96 16.84 8.19
C GLU A 258 20.06 18.08 8.37
N CYS A 259 19.09 18.03 9.30
CA CYS A 259 18.15 19.11 9.55
C CYS A 259 18.09 19.50 11.03
N GLN A 260 17.14 20.36 11.42
CA GLN A 260 16.99 20.83 12.79
C GLN A 260 15.61 20.48 13.34
N LEU A 261 15.57 19.58 14.31
CA LEU A 261 14.32 19.17 14.96
C LEU A 261 13.73 20.30 15.80
N PHE A 262 14.57 21.04 16.51
CA PHE A 262 14.14 22.19 17.31
C PHE A 262 14.74 23.47 16.74
N GLU A 263 13.96 24.55 16.80
CA GLU A 263 14.50 25.89 16.57
C GLU A 263 15.53 26.20 17.67
N LYS A 264 16.64 26.84 17.31
CA LYS A 264 17.65 27.28 18.27
C LYS A 264 17.04 28.36 19.17
N ARG A 265 16.43 27.98 20.30
CA ARG A 265 16.15 28.93 21.36
C ARG A 265 17.45 29.22 22.10
N TRP A 266 17.71 30.52 22.16
CA TRP A 266 18.82 31.23 22.78
C TRP A 266 19.34 30.60 24.08
N ARG A 267 20.66 30.67 24.22
CA ARG A 267 21.51 30.32 25.38
C ARG A 267 20.71 30.20 26.69
N CYS A 268 20.71 29.00 27.28
CA CYS A 268 20.55 28.86 28.72
C CYS A 268 21.69 29.64 29.39
N SER A 269 21.43 30.86 29.84
CA SER A 269 22.21 31.45 30.92
C SER A 269 21.75 30.76 32.21
N ILE A 270 22.54 29.80 32.66
CA ILE A 270 22.50 29.35 34.05
C ILE A 270 22.97 30.56 34.87
N GLN A 271 22.07 31.12 35.68
CA GLN A 271 22.44 31.99 36.79
C GLN A 271 22.70 31.11 38.02
#